data_AF-A0A960TQZ6-F1
#
_entry.id   AF-A0A960TQZ6-F1
#
_cell.length_a   1.000
_cell.length_b   1.000
_cell.length_c   1.000
_cell.angle_alpha   90.00
_cell.angle_beta   90.00
_cell.angle_gamma   90.00
#
_symmetry.space_group_name_H-M   'P 1'
#
loop_
_entity.id
_entity.type
_entity.pdbx_description
1 polymer ?
#
loop_
_entity_poly.entity_id
_entity_poly.type
_entity_poly.pdbx_seq_one_letter_code
_entity_poly.pdbx_strand_id
1 'polypeptide(L)'
;EKILFDGSEELAVYDKDNHLKMMRTAAFIELKGEVYTPLYDAARNLIRLIKDQKVTHKYSYSAFGELLECEESCFNPWRYAGKRYESELGLFDFGSRHYHPLMGRWTSHDPAGFLDSDLAP
;
A
#
# COMPACT_ATOMS: atom_id res chain seq x y z
N GLU A 1 -18.06 -13.68 14.30
CA GLU A 1 -17.26 -12.73 13.50
C GLU A 1 -17.28 -13.22 12.05
N LYS A 2 -17.32 -12.30 11.08
CA LYS A 2 -17.34 -12.60 9.65
C LYS A 2 -16.08 -12.03 9.01
N ILE A 3 -15.46 -12.78 8.11
CA ILE A 3 -14.21 -12.40 7.47
C ILE A 3 -14.45 -12.22 5.98
N LEU A 4 -13.96 -11.13 5.41
CA LEU A 4 -13.81 -10.94 3.97
C LEU A 4 -12.43 -11.44 3.57
N PHE A 5 -12.36 -12.34 2.60
CA PHE A 5 -11.15 -13.04 2.18
C PHE A 5 -11.06 -13.03 0.66
N ASP A 6 -9.88 -12.81 0.09
CA ASP A 6 -9.68 -12.80 -1.38
C ASP A 6 -9.23 -14.16 -1.94
N GLY A 7 -9.08 -15.17 -1.09
CA GLY A 7 -8.55 -16.48 -1.44
C GLY A 7 -7.11 -16.71 -0.95
N SER A 8 -6.40 -15.63 -0.58
CA SER A 8 -5.04 -15.67 -0.05
C SER A 8 -4.89 -14.95 1.29
N GLU A 9 -5.58 -13.82 1.47
CA GLU A 9 -5.46 -12.98 2.67
C GLU A 9 -6.82 -12.55 3.22
N GLU A 10 -6.87 -12.34 4.54
CA GLU A 10 -7.98 -11.61 5.15
C GLU A 10 -7.94 -10.16 4.69
N LEU A 11 -9.02 -9.71 4.05
CA LEU A 11 -9.18 -8.31 3.67
C LEU A 11 -9.81 -7.49 4.79
N ALA A 12 -10.79 -8.06 5.49
CA ALA A 12 -11.50 -7.36 6.56
C ALA A 12 -12.16 -8.34 7.54
N VAL A 13 -12.31 -7.91 8.79
CA VAL A 13 -13.05 -8.61 9.84
C VAL A 13 -14.24 -7.76 10.25
N TYR A 14 -15.40 -8.39 10.35
CA TYR A 14 -16.65 -7.80 10.80
C TYR A 14 -17.10 -8.48 12.10
N ASP A 15 -17.73 -7.71 12.98
CA ASP A 15 -18.33 -8.25 14.19
C ASP A 15 -19.61 -9.07 13.89
N LYS A 16 -20.28 -9.55 14.94
CA LYS A 16 -21.53 -10.34 14.81
C LYS A 16 -22.72 -9.54 14.26
N ASP A 17 -22.65 -8.21 14.32
CA ASP A 17 -23.69 -7.28 13.91
C ASP A 17 -23.39 -6.68 12.51
N ASN A 18 -22.36 -7.18 11.82
CA ASN A 18 -21.83 -6.72 10.53
C ASN A 18 -21.17 -5.34 10.52
N HIS A 19 -20.71 -4.82 11.67
CA HIS A 19 -19.86 -3.64 11.67
C HIS A 19 -18.41 -4.01 11.36
N LEU A 20 -17.73 -3.15 10.58
CA LEU A 20 -16.31 -3.33 10.26
C LEU A 20 -15.48 -3.18 11.53
N LYS A 21 -14.82 -4.27 11.93
CA LYS A 21 -13.92 -4.32 13.09
C LYS A 21 -12.47 -4.03 12.67
N MET A 22 -12.08 -4.49 11.47
CA MET A 22 -10.74 -4.32 10.93
C MET A 22 -10.80 -4.37 9.41
N MET A 23 -10.09 -3.48 8.73
CA MET A 23 -9.77 -3.62 7.30
C MET A 23 -8.25 -3.73 7.18
N ARG A 24 -7.75 -4.85 6.66
CA ARG A 24 -6.32 -5.08 6.47
C ARG A 24 -5.83 -4.48 5.16
N THR A 25 -6.62 -4.57 4.09
CA THR A 25 -6.33 -4.02 2.77
C THR A 25 -7.58 -3.34 2.22
N ALA A 26 -7.37 -2.29 1.42
CA ALA A 26 -8.47 -1.64 0.72
C ALA A 26 -9.07 -2.61 -0.31
N ALA A 27 -10.36 -2.92 -0.17
CA ALA A 27 -11.08 -3.71 -1.18
C ALA A 27 -11.37 -2.89 -2.45
N PHE A 28 -11.50 -1.58 -2.28
CA PHE A 28 -11.76 -0.61 -3.35
C PHE A 28 -11.01 0.68 -3.06
N ILE A 29 -10.59 1.38 -4.13
CA ILE A 29 -10.01 2.72 -4.05
C ILE A 29 -10.83 3.62 -4.97
N GLU A 30 -11.35 4.71 -4.42
CA GLU A 30 -11.95 5.78 -5.21
C GLU A 30 -10.86 6.77 -5.62
N LEU A 31 -10.73 7.02 -6.91
CA LEU A 31 -9.77 7.96 -7.49
C LEU A 31 -10.50 8.83 -8.50
N LYS A 32 -10.51 10.15 -8.27
CA LYS A 32 -11.16 11.15 -9.15
C LYS A 32 -12.64 10.83 -9.45
N GLY A 33 -13.38 10.31 -8.46
CA GLY A 33 -14.80 9.96 -8.59
C GLY A 33 -15.08 8.60 -9.23
N GLU A 34 -14.04 7.82 -9.52
CA GLU A 34 -14.14 6.49 -10.11
C GLU A 34 -13.63 5.43 -9.14
N VAL A 35 -14.31 4.28 -9.08
CA VAL A 35 -13.97 3.19 -8.16
C VAL A 35 -13.16 2.12 -8.88
N TYR A 36 -12.03 1.75 -8.27
CA TYR A 36 -11.11 0.72 -8.76
C TYR A 36 -10.97 -0.39 -7.73
N THR A 37 -10.79 -1.62 -8.19
CA THR A 37 -10.34 -2.74 -7.37
C THR A 37 -8.82 -2.83 -7.47
N PRO A 38 -8.07 -2.60 -6.37
CA PRO A 38 -6.62 -2.75 -6.37
C PRO A 38 -6.22 -4.22 -6.29
N LEU A 39 -5.14 -4.59 -6.98
CA LEU A 39 -4.46 -5.87 -6.80
C LEU A 39 -3.06 -5.64 -6.27
N TYR A 40 -2.68 -6.40 -5.26
CA TYR A 40 -1.40 -6.31 -4.58
C TYR A 40 -0.56 -7.57 -4.79
N ASP A 41 0.77 -7.44 -4.72
CA ASP A 41 1.66 -8.60 -4.54
C ASP A 41 1.80 -8.99 -3.05
N ALA A 42 2.57 -10.04 -2.76
CA ALA A 42 2.79 -10.52 -1.39
C ALA A 42 3.53 -9.52 -0.48
N ALA A 43 4.28 -8.56 -1.04
CA ALA A 43 4.91 -7.48 -0.30
C ALA A 43 3.97 -6.26 -0.16
N ARG A 44 2.71 -6.40 -0.60
CA ARG A 44 1.66 -5.39 -0.60
C ARG A 44 1.93 -4.23 -1.55
N ASN A 45 2.76 -4.41 -2.56
CA ASN A 45 2.89 -3.43 -3.63
C ASN A 45 1.64 -3.45 -4.50
N LEU A 46 1.04 -2.30 -4.76
CA LEU A 46 -0.04 -2.21 -5.73
C LEU A 46 0.50 -2.55 -7.11
N ILE A 47 0.09 -3.65 -7.71
CA ILE A 47 0.55 -4.05 -9.04
C ILE A 47 -0.46 -3.73 -10.13
N ARG A 48 -1.77 -3.70 -9.84
CA ARG A 48 -2.82 -3.42 -10.84
C ARG A 48 -3.99 -2.62 -10.25
N LEU A 49 -4.65 -1.85 -11.12
CA LEU A 49 -6.01 -1.35 -10.87
C LEU A 49 -6.98 -1.95 -11.88
N ILE A 50 -8.08 -2.49 -11.38
CA ILE A 50 -9.14 -3.11 -12.17
C ILE A 50 -10.39 -2.23 -12.11
N LYS A 51 -10.98 -1.95 -13.27
CA LYS A 51 -12.27 -1.28 -13.40
C LYS A 51 -13.07 -2.00 -14.49
N ASP A 52 -14.37 -2.20 -14.28
CA ASP A 52 -15.25 -2.89 -15.25
C ASP A 52 -14.69 -4.25 -15.72
N GLN A 53 -14.11 -5.00 -14.77
CA GLN A 53 -13.47 -6.31 -15.01
C GLN A 53 -12.27 -6.27 -15.96
N LYS A 54 -11.69 -5.09 -16.22
CA LYS A 54 -10.51 -4.90 -17.05
C LYS A 54 -9.38 -4.28 -16.24
N VAL A 55 -8.15 -4.73 -16.50
CA VAL A 55 -6.94 -4.06 -16.00
C VAL A 55 -6.83 -2.73 -16.73
N THR A 56 -6.81 -1.64 -15.96
CA THR A 56 -6.67 -0.27 -16.49
C THR A 56 -5.28 0.28 -16.25
N HIS A 57 -4.67 -0.05 -15.10
CA HIS A 57 -3.33 0.43 -14.75
C HIS A 57 -2.47 -0.73 -14.29
N LYS A 58 -1.20 -0.68 -14.67
CA LYS A 58 -0.16 -1.60 -14.19
C LYS A 58 0.95 -0.81 -13.55
N TYR A 59 1.54 -1.39 -12.52
CA TYR A 59 2.67 -0.84 -11.79
C TYR A 59 3.73 -1.92 -11.62
N SER A 60 5.00 -1.53 -11.66
CA SER A 60 6.13 -2.36 -11.24
C SER A 60 7.14 -1.51 -10.48
N TYR A 61 7.85 -2.14 -9.54
CA TYR A 61 8.77 -1.46 -8.63
C TYR A 61 10.12 -2.14 -8.59
N SER A 62 11.17 -1.36 -8.28
CA SER A 62 12.45 -1.91 -7.83
C SER A 62 12.30 -2.54 -6.45
N ALA A 63 13.32 -3.30 -6.02
CA ALA A 63 13.33 -3.90 -4.68
C ALA A 63 13.16 -2.85 -3.55
N PHE A 64 13.62 -1.61 -3.81
CA PHE A 64 13.57 -0.50 -2.86
C PHE A 64 12.38 0.45 -3.08
N GLY A 65 11.45 0.12 -3.97
CA GLY A 65 10.19 0.84 -4.13
C GLY A 65 10.21 1.99 -5.13
N GLU A 66 11.25 2.11 -5.95
CA GLU A 66 11.23 3.02 -7.10
C GLU A 66 10.25 2.50 -8.14
N LEU A 67 9.45 3.39 -8.74
CA LEU A 67 8.50 3.02 -9.78
C LEU A 67 9.24 2.80 -11.10
N LEU A 68 9.25 1.56 -11.60
CA LEU A 68 9.93 1.19 -12.86
C LEU A 68 9.00 1.36 -14.06
N GLU A 69 7.74 0.97 -13.90
CA GLU A 69 6.72 1.09 -14.93
C GLU A 69 5.43 1.55 -14.30
N CYS A 70 4.75 2.45 -15.00
CA CYS A 70 3.36 2.71 -14.73
C CYS A 70 2.63 3.20 -15.98
N GLU A 71 1.59 2.45 -16.35
CA GLU A 71 0.70 2.78 -17.46
C GLU A 71 -0.33 3.84 -17.01
N GLU A 72 -0.75 4.71 -17.93
CA GLU A 72 -1.86 5.66 -17.75
C GLU A 72 -1.69 6.63 -16.53
N SER A 73 -0.67 7.49 -16.59
CA SER A 73 -0.50 8.71 -15.76
C SER A 73 -0.28 8.55 -14.24
N CYS A 74 -0.19 7.33 -13.70
CA CYS A 74 0.25 7.07 -12.32
C CYS A 74 -0.44 7.89 -11.23
N PHE A 75 -1.70 8.26 -11.45
CA PHE A 75 -2.40 9.20 -10.56
C PHE A 75 -2.73 8.60 -9.19
N ASN A 76 -2.66 7.27 -9.03
CA ASN A 76 -2.87 6.64 -7.74
C ASN A 76 -1.66 6.91 -6.81
N PRO A 77 -1.87 7.55 -5.65
CA PRO A 77 -0.81 7.74 -4.68
C PRO A 77 -0.53 6.47 -3.87
N TRP A 78 -1.46 5.51 -3.76
CA TRP A 78 -1.22 4.26 -3.02
C TRP A 78 -0.42 3.27 -3.87
N ARG A 79 0.77 2.87 -3.42
CA ARG A 79 1.76 2.18 -4.26
C ARG A 79 2.54 1.10 -3.49
N TYR A 80 3.84 1.31 -3.27
CA TYR A 80 4.78 0.37 -2.64
C TYR A 80 4.39 0.10 -1.17
N ALA A 81 4.45 -1.18 -0.76
CA ALA A 81 4.07 -1.65 0.58
C ALA A 81 2.70 -1.12 1.08
N GLY A 82 1.78 -0.83 0.15
CA GLY A 82 0.47 -0.27 0.44
C GLY A 82 0.51 1.17 0.98
N LYS A 83 1.63 1.88 0.84
CA LYS A 83 1.82 3.23 1.36
C LYS A 83 1.54 4.30 0.33
N ARG A 84 1.22 5.48 0.85
CA ARG A 84 0.95 6.67 0.04
C ARG A 84 2.29 7.27 -0.40
N TYR A 85 2.45 7.45 -1.70
CA TYR A 85 3.55 8.19 -2.30
C TYR A 85 3.18 9.66 -2.42
N GLU A 86 4.02 10.53 -1.86
CA GLU A 86 3.91 11.97 -1.97
C GLU A 86 4.80 12.46 -3.10
N SER A 87 4.19 12.74 -4.25
CA SER A 87 4.93 13.10 -5.46
C SER A 87 5.73 14.41 -5.34
N GLU A 88 5.28 15.34 -4.50
CA GLU A 88 5.97 16.61 -4.27
C GLU A 88 7.29 16.42 -3.51
N LEU A 89 7.37 15.41 -2.64
CA LEU A 89 8.56 15.11 -1.85
C LEU A 89 9.41 13.98 -2.44
N GLY A 90 8.80 13.13 -3.28
CA GLY A 90 9.43 11.90 -3.76
C GLY A 90 9.54 10.80 -2.70
N LEU A 91 8.67 10.82 -1.68
CA LEU A 91 8.75 9.96 -0.50
C LEU A 91 7.47 9.15 -0.31
N PHE A 92 7.60 8.04 0.41
CA PHE A 92 6.47 7.27 0.93
C PHE A 92 6.17 7.64 2.37
N ASP A 93 4.90 7.87 2.69
CA ASP A 93 4.41 8.07 4.05
C ASP A 93 4.05 6.72 4.70
N PHE A 94 4.80 6.36 5.74
CA PHE A 94 4.54 5.19 6.59
C PHE A 94 3.90 5.57 7.95
N GLY A 95 3.45 6.83 8.10
CA GLY A 95 2.85 7.41 9.29
C GLY A 95 3.89 8.02 10.21
N SER A 96 4.72 7.19 10.84
CA SER A 96 5.73 7.68 11.81
C SER A 96 7.03 8.16 11.14
N ARG A 97 7.27 7.72 9.91
CA ARG A 97 8.48 8.04 9.14
C ARG A 97 8.14 8.15 7.66
N HIS A 98 8.98 8.90 6.95
CA HIS A 98 8.98 8.91 5.49
C HIS A 98 10.11 8.04 4.96
N TYR A 99 9.86 7.32 3.88
CA TYR A 99 10.82 6.44 3.24
C TYR A 99 11.19 6.97 1.85
N HIS A 100 12.48 7.03 1.56
CA HIS A 100 13.02 7.49 0.28
C HIS A 100 13.33 6.28 -0.62
N PRO A 101 12.57 6.05 -1.71
CA PRO A 101 12.74 4.85 -2.54
C PRO A 101 14.07 4.83 -3.29
N LEU A 102 14.47 5.96 -3.88
CA LEU A 102 15.76 6.09 -4.60
C LEU A 102 16.98 5.85 -3.69
N MET A 103 16.92 6.25 -2.42
CA MET A 103 18.01 6.03 -1.47
C MET A 103 17.89 4.70 -0.71
N GLY A 104 16.76 4.00 -0.85
CA GLY A 104 16.47 2.75 -0.14
C GLY A 104 16.45 2.88 1.39
N ARG A 105 16.03 4.02 1.96
CA ARG A 105 16.10 4.26 3.41
C ARG A 105 15.06 5.23 3.97
N TRP A 106 14.87 5.16 5.29
CA TRP A 106 14.12 6.15 6.06
C TRP A 106 14.81 7.53 6.04
N THR A 107 14.03 8.60 6.03
CA THR A 107 14.53 9.99 6.11
C THR A 107 14.74 10.47 7.54
N SER A 108 14.27 9.71 8.53
CA SER A 108 14.44 9.99 9.96
C SER A 108 14.78 8.73 10.74
N HIS A 109 15.37 8.91 11.93
CA HIS A 109 15.60 7.84 12.90
C HIS A 109 14.27 7.23 13.36
N ASP A 110 14.32 6.00 13.88
CA ASP A 110 13.14 5.36 14.47
C ASP A 110 12.68 6.14 15.71
N PRO A 111 11.39 6.56 15.79
CA PRO A 111 10.85 7.18 16.99
C PRO A 111 10.91 6.28 18.23
N ALA A 112 10.92 4.96 18.06
CA ALA A 112 11.12 4.01 19.15
C ALA A 112 12.60 3.85 19.55
N GLY A 113 13.52 4.52 18.87
CA GLY A 113 14.96 4.42 19.14
C GLY A 113 15.53 3.04 18.78
N PHE A 114 16.30 2.45 19.69
CA PHE A 114 17.03 1.19 19.44
C PHE A 114 16.20 -0.08 19.67
N LEU A 115 14.90 0.05 19.97
CA LEU A 115 13.99 -1.08 20.22
C LEU A 115 13.88 -2.06 19.05
N ASP A 116 14.07 -1.58 17.82
CA ASP A 116 13.99 -2.39 16.58
C ASP A 116 15.38 -2.88 16.11
N SER A 117 16.43 -2.65 16.90
CA SER A 117 17.75 -3.19 16.60
C SER A 117 17.95 -4.52 17.33
N ASP A 118 18.55 -5.50 16.66
CA ASP A 118 19.08 -6.72 17.29
C ASP A 118 20.22 -6.43 18.31
N LEU A 119 20.49 -5.16 18.56
CA LEU A 119 21.40 -4.62 19.58
C LEU A 119 20.65 -4.01 20.77
N ALA A 120 19.35 -4.29 20.93
CA ALA A 120 18.66 -4.04 22.17
C ALA A 120 19.45 -4.72 23.32
N PRO A 121 19.78 -4.01 24.41
CA PRO A 121 20.60 -4.53 25.50
C PRO A 121 19.97 -5.75 26.19
#